data_AF-A0A933Q9Q6-F1
#
_entry.id   AF-A0A933Q9Q6-F1
#
_cell.length_a   1.000
_cell.length_b   1.000
_cell.length_c   1.000
_cell.angle_alpha   90.00
_cell.angle_beta   90.00
_cell.angle_gamma   90.00
#
_symmetry.space_group_name_H-M   'P 1'
#
loop_
_entity.id
_entity.type
_entity.pdbx_description
1 polymer ?
#
loop_
_entity_poly.entity_id
_entity_poly.type
_entity_poly.pdbx_seq_one_letter_code
_entity_poly.pdbx_strand_id
1 'polypeptide(L)'
;MTTRQAQIAALEKDWAENSRWKSVKRGYSAKDVVRLRGSVQIEHTLAKRGAEKLWRLVNGEAAKGYVNAFGAITAGQAMQQAKAGLEAVYLSGWQVAADGNTSETMYPDQSLYAYDSVPTMVRRINNTFKRADEIQWSRGIEPGSKEFVDYFLPIVADAEAGFGGVLNAFELMKNMIVAGAAGVHFEDQLAAVKKCGHMGGKVLVPTSEAVEKLIAARFAADVMGVPTIVLARTDAEAANLITSDHDANDKPFLTGERTAEGFYRVRNGLEQAISRGVAYAPYADLVWCETGKPDLGFAREFAQAVQAAAPGKLLSYNCSPSFN
;
A
#
# COMPACT_ATOMS: atom_id res chain seq x y z
N MET A 1 -0.37 -21.08 -27.71
CA MET A 1 -0.34 -20.82 -26.26
C MET A 1 1.10 -20.92 -25.79
N THR A 2 1.57 -19.95 -25.00
CA THR A 2 2.92 -19.93 -24.44
C THR A 2 3.06 -21.05 -23.40
N THR A 3 4.08 -21.88 -23.50
CA THR A 3 4.30 -22.98 -22.55
C THR A 3 4.58 -22.44 -21.14
N ARG A 4 4.32 -23.25 -20.10
CA ARG A 4 4.67 -22.87 -18.70
C ARG A 4 6.16 -22.51 -18.58
N GLN A 5 7.04 -23.27 -19.21
CA GLN A 5 8.49 -23.01 -19.18
C GLN A 5 8.85 -21.64 -19.79
N ALA A 6 8.23 -21.28 -20.91
CA ALA A 6 8.45 -19.97 -21.54
C ALA A 6 7.90 -18.82 -20.68
N GLN A 7 6.78 -19.00 -19.98
CA GLN A 7 6.25 -18.00 -19.05
C GLN A 7 7.18 -17.82 -17.83
N ILE A 8 7.73 -18.91 -17.30
CA ILE A 8 8.69 -18.87 -16.18
C ILE A 8 9.94 -18.10 -16.61
N ALA A 9 10.55 -18.47 -17.75
CA ALA A 9 11.74 -17.81 -18.27
C ALA A 9 11.52 -16.31 -18.54
N ALA A 10 10.33 -15.94 -19.04
CA ALA A 10 9.99 -14.54 -19.26
C ALA A 10 9.92 -13.72 -17.95
N LEU A 11 9.34 -14.29 -16.88
CA LEU A 11 9.31 -13.63 -15.57
C LEU A 11 10.71 -13.54 -14.94
N GLU A 12 11.49 -14.61 -15.00
CA GLU A 12 12.86 -14.61 -14.48
C GLU A 12 13.71 -13.54 -15.17
N LYS A 13 13.58 -13.43 -16.49
CA LYS A 13 14.24 -12.38 -17.28
C LYS A 13 13.78 -10.99 -16.88
N ASP A 14 12.46 -10.74 -16.80
CA ASP A 14 11.93 -9.43 -16.40
C ASP A 14 12.42 -9.04 -15.00
N TRP A 15 12.36 -9.95 -14.02
CA TRP A 15 12.82 -9.67 -12.66
C TRP A 15 14.32 -9.40 -12.56
N ALA A 16 15.14 -10.00 -13.43
CA ALA A 16 16.58 -9.80 -13.45
C ALA A 16 17.00 -8.51 -14.18
N GLU A 17 16.31 -8.13 -15.25
CA GLU A 17 16.75 -7.06 -16.16
C GLU A 17 15.98 -5.74 -15.98
N ASN A 18 14.73 -5.79 -15.50
CA ASN A 18 13.89 -4.60 -15.38
C ASN A 18 14.22 -3.81 -14.11
N SER A 19 14.60 -2.54 -14.28
CA SER A 19 14.99 -1.65 -13.18
C SER A 19 13.89 -1.43 -12.14
N ARG A 20 12.61 -1.64 -12.51
CA ARG A 20 11.45 -1.66 -11.60
C ARG A 20 11.65 -2.60 -10.40
N TRP A 21 12.42 -3.69 -10.57
CA TRP A 21 12.57 -4.75 -9.58
C TRP A 21 13.90 -4.74 -8.83
N LYS A 22 14.78 -3.77 -9.10
CA LYS A 22 16.17 -3.74 -8.60
C LYS A 22 16.33 -3.93 -7.09
N SER A 23 15.38 -3.47 -6.28
CA SER A 23 15.42 -3.54 -4.80
C SER A 23 14.29 -4.39 -4.20
N VAL A 24 13.67 -5.26 -5.00
CA VAL A 24 12.52 -6.08 -4.58
C VAL A 24 12.94 -7.54 -4.39
N LYS A 25 12.92 -7.99 -3.14
CA LYS A 25 13.09 -9.39 -2.75
C LYS A 25 11.75 -10.12 -2.80
N ARG A 26 11.76 -11.34 -3.32
CA ARG A 26 10.61 -12.25 -3.35
C ARG A 26 10.89 -13.47 -2.46
N GLY A 27 9.90 -13.90 -1.69
CA GLY A 27 9.94 -15.13 -0.89
C GLY A 27 9.58 -16.41 -1.68
N TYR A 28 9.50 -16.32 -3.00
CA TYR A 28 9.01 -17.38 -3.90
C TYR A 28 9.66 -17.26 -5.28
N SER A 29 9.49 -18.30 -6.11
CA SER A 29 10.06 -18.37 -7.46
C SER A 29 9.08 -17.94 -8.56
N ALA A 30 9.58 -17.64 -9.76
CA ALA A 30 8.74 -17.42 -10.95
C ALA A 30 7.90 -18.67 -11.30
N LYS A 31 8.42 -19.86 -11.00
CA LYS A 31 7.69 -21.13 -11.13
C LYS A 31 6.45 -21.17 -10.23
N ASP A 32 6.54 -20.65 -9.01
CA ASP A 32 5.39 -20.56 -8.11
C ASP A 32 4.31 -19.62 -8.64
N VAL A 33 4.73 -18.49 -9.22
CA VAL A 33 3.80 -17.54 -9.86
C VAL A 33 3.05 -18.21 -11.00
N VAL A 34 3.76 -18.83 -11.95
CA VAL A 34 3.13 -19.50 -13.10
C VAL A 34 2.28 -20.69 -12.67
N ARG A 35 2.62 -21.36 -11.56
CA ARG A 35 1.81 -22.44 -10.98
C ARG A 35 0.43 -21.95 -10.51
N LEU A 36 0.33 -20.74 -9.94
CA LEU A 36 -0.93 -20.16 -9.46
C LEU A 36 -1.67 -19.27 -10.47
N ARG A 37 -1.05 -18.94 -11.60
CA ARG A 37 -1.56 -18.02 -12.62
C ARG A 37 -2.81 -18.52 -13.38
N GLY A 38 -3.04 -19.82 -13.44
CA GLY A 38 -4.03 -20.42 -14.33
C GLY A 38 -3.57 -20.43 -15.79
N SER A 39 -4.43 -20.91 -16.71
CA SER A 39 -4.09 -21.03 -18.14
C SER A 39 -4.34 -19.78 -18.96
N VAL A 40 -5.10 -18.81 -18.42
CA VAL A 40 -5.49 -17.56 -19.08
C VAL A 40 -5.21 -16.41 -18.12
N GLN A 41 -4.39 -15.46 -18.56
CA GLN A 41 -4.18 -14.21 -17.84
C GLN A 41 -5.26 -13.20 -18.24
N ILE A 42 -6.01 -12.71 -17.26
CA ILE A 42 -6.94 -11.60 -17.47
C ILE A 42 -6.14 -10.30 -17.40
N GLU A 43 -6.34 -9.41 -18.37
CA GLU A 43 -5.67 -8.11 -18.41
C GLU A 43 -6.33 -7.11 -17.44
N HIS A 44 -5.51 -6.41 -16.65
CA HIS A 44 -5.95 -5.43 -15.67
C HIS A 44 -5.43 -4.03 -16.05
N THR A 45 -5.97 -3.49 -17.15
CA THR A 45 -5.45 -2.27 -17.81
C THR A 45 -5.28 -1.08 -16.88
N LEU A 46 -6.28 -0.78 -16.04
CA LEU A 46 -6.22 0.39 -15.15
C LEU A 46 -5.17 0.23 -14.04
N ALA A 47 -5.08 -0.96 -13.45
CA ALA A 47 -4.07 -1.24 -12.43
C ALA A 47 -2.65 -1.18 -13.02
N LYS A 48 -2.44 -1.76 -14.22
CA LYS A 48 -1.14 -1.73 -14.90
C LYS A 48 -0.71 -0.32 -15.28
N ARG A 49 -1.56 0.43 -15.99
CA ARG A 49 -1.26 1.83 -16.37
C ARG A 49 -1.10 2.72 -15.15
N GLY A 50 -1.94 2.55 -14.14
CA GLY A 50 -1.87 3.30 -12.89
C GLY A 50 -0.55 3.02 -12.16
N ALA A 51 -0.16 1.76 -11.99
CA ALA A 51 1.08 1.38 -11.32
C ALA A 51 2.32 1.88 -12.08
N GLU A 52 2.34 1.76 -13.40
CA GLU A 52 3.42 2.29 -14.25
C GLU A 52 3.52 3.82 -14.15
N LYS A 53 2.38 4.53 -14.20
CA LYS A 53 2.33 6.00 -14.02
C LYS A 53 2.80 6.40 -12.62
N LEU A 54 2.31 5.74 -11.57
CA LEU A 54 2.73 6.00 -10.20
C LEU A 54 4.23 5.79 -10.02
N TRP A 55 4.78 4.70 -10.57
CA TRP A 55 6.21 4.41 -10.52
C TRP A 55 7.05 5.53 -11.14
N ARG A 56 6.65 6.04 -12.31
CA ARG A 56 7.35 7.16 -12.96
C ARG A 56 7.28 8.45 -12.14
N LEU A 57 6.10 8.77 -11.60
CA LEU A 57 5.89 9.97 -10.78
C LEU A 57 6.79 9.96 -9.53
N VAL A 58 6.82 8.85 -8.78
CA VAL A 58 7.65 8.73 -7.56
C VAL A 58 9.15 8.61 -7.85
N ASN A 59 9.54 8.41 -9.11
CA ASN A 59 10.93 8.37 -9.56
C ASN A 59 11.34 9.63 -10.37
N GLY A 60 10.63 10.74 -10.18
CA GLY A 60 11.08 12.06 -10.64
C GLY A 60 10.25 12.70 -11.75
N GLU A 61 9.22 12.04 -12.28
CA GLU A 61 8.29 12.69 -13.22
C GLU A 61 7.24 13.58 -12.53
N ALA A 62 7.11 13.51 -11.19
CA ALA A 62 6.17 14.36 -10.46
C ALA A 62 6.57 15.84 -10.56
N ALA A 63 5.59 16.72 -10.82
CA ALA A 63 5.80 18.14 -11.09
C ALA A 63 6.53 18.89 -9.96
N LYS A 64 6.38 18.41 -8.72
CA LYS A 64 6.96 19.03 -7.51
C LYS A 64 8.21 18.30 -6.99
N GLY A 65 8.67 17.26 -7.69
CA GLY A 65 9.70 16.34 -7.21
C GLY A 65 9.19 15.31 -6.18
N TYR A 66 7.91 15.36 -5.81
CA TYR A 66 7.22 14.38 -4.97
C TYR A 66 5.74 14.33 -5.35
N VAL A 67 5.08 13.21 -5.01
CA VAL A 67 3.65 13.01 -5.21
C VAL A 67 2.93 13.30 -3.89
N ASN A 68 2.11 14.34 -3.86
CA ASN A 68 1.13 14.53 -2.80
C ASN A 68 -0.26 14.10 -3.27
N ALA A 69 -1.04 13.56 -2.34
CA ALA A 69 -2.41 13.12 -2.58
C ALA A 69 -3.29 13.49 -1.39
N PHE A 70 -4.60 13.55 -1.62
CA PHE A 70 -5.61 13.78 -0.59
C PHE A 70 -6.56 12.59 -0.54
N GLY A 71 -7.07 12.28 0.65
CA GLY A 71 -8.11 11.28 0.84
C GLY A 71 -9.38 11.63 0.06
N ALA A 72 -9.86 10.71 -0.78
CA ALA A 72 -11.13 10.84 -1.50
C ALA A 72 -12.15 9.82 -0.98
N ILE A 73 -13.18 10.29 -0.27
CA ILE A 73 -14.28 9.46 0.26
C ILE A 73 -15.40 9.27 -0.78
N THR A 74 -15.41 10.06 -1.85
CA THR A 74 -16.29 9.87 -3.00
C THR A 74 -15.53 9.92 -4.32
N ALA A 75 -16.08 9.26 -5.34
CA ALA A 75 -15.50 9.30 -6.68
C ALA A 75 -15.56 10.69 -7.32
N GLY A 76 -16.55 11.51 -6.96
CA GLY A 76 -16.64 12.90 -7.39
C GLY A 76 -15.49 13.76 -6.84
N GLN A 77 -15.10 13.56 -5.58
CA GLN A 77 -13.92 14.23 -5.01
C GLN A 77 -12.65 13.88 -5.78
N ALA A 78 -12.44 12.59 -6.09
CA ALA A 78 -11.29 12.15 -6.89
C ALA A 78 -11.27 12.81 -8.28
N MET A 79 -12.43 12.94 -8.93
CA MET A 79 -12.53 13.65 -10.22
C MET A 79 -12.19 15.15 -10.10
N GLN A 80 -12.61 15.82 -9.02
CA GLN A 80 -12.23 17.21 -8.77
C GLN A 80 -10.74 17.35 -8.45
N GLN A 81 -10.16 16.40 -7.71
CA GLN A 81 -8.72 16.32 -7.46
C GLN A 81 -7.90 16.25 -8.77
N ALA A 82 -8.35 15.44 -9.74
CA ALA A 82 -7.74 15.41 -11.07
C ALA A 82 -7.84 16.76 -11.80
N LYS A 83 -9.03 17.39 -11.79
CA LYS A 83 -9.22 18.72 -12.38
C LYS A 83 -8.38 19.81 -11.70
N ALA A 84 -8.11 19.66 -10.41
CA ALA A 84 -7.27 20.58 -9.63
C ALA A 84 -5.77 20.38 -9.87
N GLY A 85 -5.37 19.38 -10.66
CA GLY A 85 -3.97 19.12 -10.99
C GLY A 85 -3.22 18.24 -10.00
N LEU A 86 -3.92 17.46 -9.16
CA LEU A 86 -3.26 16.40 -8.40
C LEU A 86 -2.80 15.27 -9.33
N GLU A 87 -1.72 14.61 -8.93
CA GLU A 87 -1.04 13.60 -9.74
C GLU A 87 -1.37 12.17 -9.29
N ALA A 88 -2.03 12.03 -8.14
CA ALA A 88 -2.48 10.76 -7.56
C ALA A 88 -3.68 10.99 -6.61
N VAL A 89 -4.41 9.90 -6.32
CA VAL A 89 -5.48 9.87 -5.32
C VAL A 89 -5.09 8.95 -4.18
N TYR A 90 -5.33 9.37 -2.94
CA TYR A 90 -5.25 8.49 -1.77
C TYR A 90 -6.66 8.04 -1.40
N LEU A 91 -6.83 6.73 -1.19
CA LEU A 91 -8.09 6.16 -0.74
C LEU A 91 -7.89 5.57 0.66
N SER A 92 -8.35 6.32 1.66
CA SER A 92 -8.18 6.02 3.08
C SER A 92 -9.16 4.94 3.57
N GLY A 93 -8.66 3.93 4.28
CA GLY A 93 -9.49 2.93 4.96
C GLY A 93 -10.33 3.54 6.07
N TRP A 94 -9.79 4.52 6.80
CA TRP A 94 -10.52 5.32 7.79
C TRP A 94 -11.75 6.02 7.20
N GLN A 95 -11.59 6.68 6.04
CA GLN A 95 -12.71 7.35 5.36
C GLN A 95 -13.76 6.33 4.90
N VAL A 96 -13.32 5.19 4.37
CA VAL A 96 -14.24 4.10 3.98
C VAL A 96 -14.98 3.54 5.19
N ALA A 97 -14.31 3.32 6.33
CA ALA A 97 -14.94 2.92 7.58
C ALA A 97 -16.00 3.93 8.03
N ALA A 98 -15.69 5.23 7.94
CA ALA A 98 -16.58 6.29 8.39
C ALA A 98 -17.85 6.43 7.51
N ASP A 99 -17.70 6.45 6.17
CA ASP A 99 -18.81 6.86 5.28
C ASP A 99 -18.72 6.31 3.84
N GLY A 100 -17.93 5.25 3.61
CA GLY A 100 -17.71 4.71 2.25
C GLY A 100 -17.79 3.20 2.11
N ASN A 101 -18.15 2.48 3.17
CA ASN A 101 -18.11 1.02 3.20
C ASN A 101 -19.39 0.35 2.70
N THR A 102 -19.27 -0.93 2.33
CA THR A 102 -20.36 -1.76 1.80
C THR A 102 -21.32 -2.27 2.88
N SER A 103 -21.00 -2.08 4.17
CA SER A 103 -21.90 -2.41 5.28
C SER A 103 -22.92 -1.30 5.59
N GLU A 104 -22.87 -0.17 4.86
CA GLU A 104 -23.80 0.97 5.00
C GLU A 104 -23.88 1.49 6.45
N THR A 105 -22.78 1.37 7.20
CA THR A 105 -22.72 1.69 8.63
C THR A 105 -21.50 2.55 8.90
N MET A 106 -21.66 3.59 9.73
CA MET A 106 -20.54 4.39 10.21
C MET A 106 -19.72 3.59 11.23
N TYR A 107 -18.44 3.38 10.94
CA TYR A 107 -17.51 2.70 11.84
C TYR A 107 -16.33 3.58 12.26
N PRO A 108 -15.76 3.33 13.45
CA PRO A 108 -14.40 3.75 13.73
C PRO A 108 -13.41 2.91 12.90
N ASP A 109 -12.19 3.41 12.80
CA ASP A 109 -11.12 2.77 12.05
C ASP A 109 -10.46 1.62 12.83
N GLN A 110 -11.13 0.46 12.78
CA GLN A 110 -10.75 -0.78 13.47
C GLN A 110 -10.99 -2.03 12.59
N SER A 111 -10.89 -1.92 11.26
CA SER A 111 -11.13 -3.02 10.31
C SER A 111 -12.51 -3.71 10.44
N LEU A 112 -13.55 -2.98 10.88
CA LEU A 112 -14.90 -3.54 11.12
C LEU A 112 -15.72 -3.73 9.83
N TYR A 113 -15.41 -2.95 8.80
CA TYR A 113 -16.15 -2.97 7.55
C TYR A 113 -15.80 -4.22 6.71
N ALA A 114 -16.68 -4.59 5.76
CA ALA A 114 -16.44 -5.75 4.91
C ALA A 114 -15.22 -5.56 4.01
N TYR A 115 -14.40 -6.61 3.88
CA TYR A 115 -13.10 -6.60 3.20
C TYR A 115 -13.10 -6.07 1.75
N ASP A 116 -14.26 -6.07 1.08
CA ASP A 116 -14.44 -5.62 -0.30
C ASP A 116 -14.77 -4.12 -0.44
N SER A 117 -14.92 -3.40 0.68
CA SER A 117 -15.32 -1.99 0.72
C SER A 117 -14.33 -1.08 -0.01
N VAL A 118 -13.04 -1.15 0.34
CA VAL A 118 -12.01 -0.32 -0.32
C VAL A 118 -11.89 -0.67 -1.80
N PRO A 119 -11.79 -1.96 -2.23
CA PRO A 119 -11.86 -2.32 -3.65
C PRO A 119 -13.08 -1.77 -4.38
N THR A 120 -14.26 -1.75 -3.74
CA THR A 120 -15.48 -1.16 -4.32
C THR A 120 -15.30 0.34 -4.54
N MET A 121 -14.69 1.06 -3.60
CA MET A 121 -14.41 2.48 -3.75
C MET A 121 -13.34 2.79 -4.82
N VAL A 122 -12.28 1.98 -4.93
CA VAL A 122 -11.32 2.06 -6.05
C VAL A 122 -12.05 1.97 -7.39
N ARG A 123 -12.95 1.00 -7.53
CA ARG A 123 -13.74 0.79 -8.75
C ARG A 123 -14.65 1.99 -9.06
N ARG A 124 -15.30 2.56 -8.03
CA ARG A 124 -16.16 3.75 -8.17
C ARG A 124 -15.36 4.96 -8.68
N ILE A 125 -14.17 5.19 -8.12
CA ILE A 125 -13.25 6.26 -8.58
C ILE A 125 -12.87 6.05 -10.05
N ASN A 126 -12.38 4.85 -10.40
CA ASN A 126 -11.99 4.53 -11.78
C ASN A 126 -13.15 4.66 -12.78
N ASN A 127 -14.37 4.26 -12.41
CA ASN A 127 -15.56 4.45 -13.25
C ASN A 127 -15.87 5.93 -13.48
N THR A 128 -15.63 6.78 -12.48
CA THR A 128 -15.86 8.23 -12.60
C THR A 128 -14.78 8.89 -13.46
N PHE A 129 -13.52 8.49 -13.30
CA PHE A 129 -12.44 8.90 -14.20
C PHE A 129 -12.72 8.50 -15.65
N LYS A 130 -13.16 7.26 -15.87
CA LYS A 130 -13.56 6.79 -17.19
C LYS A 130 -14.67 7.67 -17.79
N ARG A 131 -15.71 8.00 -17.00
CA ARG A 131 -16.79 8.85 -17.50
C ARG A 131 -16.30 10.27 -17.83
N ALA A 132 -15.45 10.84 -17.00
CA ALA A 132 -14.89 12.18 -17.22
C ALA A 132 -14.00 12.20 -18.48
N ASP A 133 -13.20 11.16 -18.70
CA ASP A 133 -12.39 10.95 -19.90
C ASP A 133 -13.26 10.76 -21.16
N GLU A 134 -14.31 9.93 -21.10
CA GLU A 134 -15.27 9.78 -22.21
C GLU A 134 -15.91 11.11 -22.62
N ILE A 135 -16.27 11.95 -21.64
CA ILE A 135 -16.80 13.31 -21.90
C ILE A 135 -15.75 14.18 -22.61
N GLN A 136 -14.51 14.18 -22.09
CA GLN A 136 -13.41 14.93 -22.70
C GLN A 136 -13.13 14.47 -24.13
N TRP A 137 -13.03 13.16 -24.34
CA TRP A 137 -12.78 12.55 -25.64
C TRP A 137 -13.90 12.82 -26.64
N SER A 138 -15.17 12.76 -26.20
CA SER A 138 -16.33 13.07 -27.05
C SER A 138 -16.35 14.51 -27.58
N ARG A 139 -15.63 15.43 -26.93
CA ARG A 139 -15.49 16.83 -27.32
C ARG A 139 -14.25 17.09 -28.18
N GLY A 140 -13.47 16.07 -28.51
CA GLY A 140 -12.23 16.21 -29.29
C GLY A 140 -11.11 16.93 -28.52
N ILE A 141 -11.14 16.92 -27.18
CA ILE A 141 -10.09 17.52 -26.36
C ILE A 141 -8.95 16.50 -26.21
N GLU A 142 -7.83 16.77 -26.88
CA GLU A 142 -6.69 15.86 -26.99
C GLU A 142 -5.53 16.24 -26.05
N PRO A 143 -4.63 15.29 -25.69
CA PRO A 143 -3.39 15.59 -24.97
C PRO A 143 -2.61 16.75 -25.61
N GLY A 144 -2.19 17.72 -24.79
CA GLY A 144 -1.52 18.95 -25.24
C GLY A 144 -2.45 20.16 -25.42
N SER A 145 -3.77 19.94 -25.42
CA SER A 145 -4.75 21.03 -25.39
C SER A 145 -4.80 21.68 -24.00
N LYS A 146 -5.09 22.99 -23.93
CA LYS A 146 -5.22 23.73 -22.66
C LYS A 146 -6.31 23.17 -21.74
N GLU A 147 -7.35 22.59 -22.32
CA GLU A 147 -8.51 22.03 -21.59
C GLU A 147 -8.34 20.55 -21.22
N PHE A 148 -7.25 19.91 -21.64
CA PHE A 148 -7.01 18.50 -21.40
C PHE A 148 -6.66 18.21 -19.94
N VAL A 149 -7.31 17.20 -19.38
CA VAL A 149 -7.03 16.62 -18.06
C VAL A 149 -6.77 15.13 -18.24
N ASP A 150 -5.65 14.65 -17.71
CA ASP A 150 -5.43 13.20 -17.56
C ASP A 150 -6.20 12.71 -16.32
N TYR A 151 -7.45 12.27 -16.53
CA TYR A 151 -8.33 11.83 -15.45
C TYR A 151 -7.89 10.54 -14.78
N PHE A 152 -7.14 9.67 -15.45
CA PHE A 152 -6.73 8.38 -14.89
C PHE A 152 -5.53 8.58 -13.96
N LEU A 153 -5.79 9.18 -12.81
CA LEU A 153 -4.82 9.30 -11.73
C LEU A 153 -4.56 7.92 -11.10
N PRO A 154 -3.31 7.59 -10.74
CA PRO A 154 -3.02 6.42 -9.93
C PRO A 154 -3.70 6.54 -8.56
N ILE A 155 -4.36 5.45 -8.15
CA ILE A 155 -5.01 5.35 -6.84
C ILE A 155 -4.11 4.53 -5.91
N VAL A 156 -3.71 5.13 -4.78
CA VAL A 156 -3.04 4.43 -3.67
C VAL A 156 -4.10 4.10 -2.62
N ALA A 157 -4.34 2.82 -2.38
CA ALA A 157 -5.44 2.33 -1.56
C ALA A 157 -4.96 1.67 -0.25
N ASP A 158 -5.74 1.87 0.79
CA ASP A 158 -5.57 1.26 2.10
C ASP A 158 -6.03 -0.21 2.12
N ALA A 159 -5.13 -1.12 2.49
CA ALA A 159 -5.45 -2.53 2.69
C ALA A 159 -5.44 -2.95 4.17
N GLU A 160 -5.42 -1.99 5.09
CA GLU A 160 -5.36 -2.22 6.52
C GLU A 160 -4.19 -3.17 6.86
N ALA A 161 -4.42 -4.10 7.79
CA ALA A 161 -3.55 -5.25 8.03
C ALA A 161 -3.95 -6.50 7.21
N GLY A 162 -4.72 -6.34 6.13
CA GLY A 162 -5.12 -7.44 5.24
C GLY A 162 -6.28 -8.31 5.72
N PHE A 163 -7.07 -7.85 6.71
CA PHE A 163 -8.31 -8.51 7.18
C PHE A 163 -8.14 -9.97 7.64
N GLY A 164 -6.95 -10.35 8.12
CA GLY A 164 -6.68 -11.69 8.63
C GLY A 164 -5.25 -12.15 8.38
N GLY A 165 -5.11 -13.37 7.86
CA GLY A 165 -3.83 -13.99 7.54
C GLY A 165 -3.34 -13.69 6.13
N VAL A 166 -2.31 -14.42 5.69
CA VAL A 166 -1.67 -14.22 4.37
C VAL A 166 -2.61 -14.45 3.19
N LEU A 167 -3.58 -15.37 3.31
CA LEU A 167 -4.56 -15.64 2.24
C LEU A 167 -5.56 -14.49 2.10
N ASN A 168 -5.95 -13.86 3.21
CA ASN A 168 -6.81 -12.68 3.20
C ASN A 168 -6.09 -11.51 2.52
N ALA A 169 -4.82 -11.27 2.86
CA ALA A 169 -3.99 -10.25 2.22
C ALA A 169 -3.79 -10.50 0.71
N PHE A 170 -3.57 -11.76 0.32
CA PHE A 170 -3.44 -12.17 -1.09
C PHE A 170 -4.72 -11.87 -1.88
N GLU A 171 -5.89 -12.28 -1.38
CA GLU A 171 -7.17 -12.02 -2.05
C GLU A 171 -7.55 -10.54 -2.05
N LEU A 172 -7.25 -9.80 -0.98
CA LEU A 172 -7.47 -8.35 -0.94
C LEU A 172 -6.63 -7.65 -2.01
N MET A 173 -5.35 -8.00 -2.14
CA MET A 173 -4.47 -7.42 -3.16
C MET A 173 -4.98 -7.73 -4.58
N LYS A 174 -5.45 -8.96 -4.84
CA LYS A 174 -6.11 -9.30 -6.12
C LYS A 174 -7.33 -8.41 -6.36
N ASN A 175 -8.18 -8.22 -5.35
CA ASN A 175 -9.37 -7.38 -5.46
C ASN A 175 -9.03 -5.90 -5.73
N MET A 176 -7.99 -5.37 -5.10
CA MET A 176 -7.47 -4.03 -5.37
C MET A 176 -7.01 -3.90 -6.83
N ILE A 177 -6.27 -4.89 -7.34
CA ILE A 177 -5.80 -4.92 -8.74
C ILE A 177 -6.98 -5.02 -9.72
N VAL A 178 -7.94 -5.91 -9.46
CA VAL A 178 -9.16 -6.03 -10.28
C VAL A 178 -9.93 -4.72 -10.32
N ALA A 179 -9.97 -3.98 -9.21
CA ALA A 179 -10.62 -2.67 -9.13
C ALA A 179 -9.83 -1.53 -9.80
N GLY A 180 -8.54 -1.75 -10.12
CA GLY A 180 -7.69 -0.78 -10.79
C GLY A 180 -6.83 0.09 -9.87
N ALA A 181 -6.46 -0.40 -8.67
CA ALA A 181 -5.52 0.31 -7.80
C ALA A 181 -4.10 0.30 -8.41
N ALA A 182 -3.39 1.42 -8.26
CA ALA A 182 -2.01 1.59 -8.71
C ALA A 182 -1.00 1.19 -7.62
N GLY A 183 -1.33 1.49 -6.37
CA GLY A 183 -0.55 1.12 -5.20
C GLY A 183 -1.43 0.71 -4.04
N VAL A 184 -0.90 -0.12 -3.16
CA VAL A 184 -1.62 -0.64 -1.99
C VAL A 184 -0.67 -0.66 -0.80
N HIS A 185 -1.13 -0.16 0.35
CA HIS A 185 -0.37 -0.21 1.59
C HIS A 185 -0.93 -1.23 2.58
N PHE A 186 -0.04 -1.96 3.24
CA PHE A 186 -0.35 -2.87 4.35
C PHE A 186 0.39 -2.41 5.60
N GLU A 187 -0.26 -2.53 6.76
CA GLU A 187 0.32 -2.19 8.06
C GLU A 187 0.60 -3.41 8.95
N ASP A 188 1.46 -3.22 9.95
CA ASP A 188 1.95 -4.25 10.86
C ASP A 188 1.18 -4.36 12.18
N GLN A 189 -0.05 -3.84 12.23
CA GLN A 189 -0.97 -4.07 13.35
C GLN A 189 -1.69 -5.42 13.23
N LEU A 190 -2.18 -5.94 14.37
CA LEU A 190 -3.08 -7.08 14.39
C LEU A 190 -4.47 -6.67 13.89
N ALA A 191 -4.91 -7.23 12.76
CA ALA A 191 -6.17 -6.87 12.09
C ALA A 191 -7.42 -6.84 13.01
N ALA A 192 -7.56 -7.82 13.90
CA ALA A 192 -8.75 -7.97 14.76
C ALA A 192 -8.84 -6.94 15.91
N VAL A 193 -7.72 -6.27 16.23
CA VAL A 193 -7.66 -5.18 17.22
C VAL A 193 -6.99 -3.95 16.61
N LYS A 194 -7.11 -3.83 15.29
CA LYS A 194 -6.54 -2.72 14.52
C LYS A 194 -7.09 -1.42 15.04
N LYS A 195 -6.26 -0.39 15.02
CA LYS A 195 -6.67 0.97 15.37
C LYS A 195 -6.04 1.95 14.40
N CYS A 196 -6.72 3.06 14.15
CA CYS A 196 -6.13 4.22 13.50
C CYS A 196 -4.78 4.57 14.13
N GLY A 197 -3.82 4.99 13.30
CA GLY A 197 -2.44 5.28 13.70
C GLY A 197 -2.28 6.24 14.88
N HIS A 198 -3.26 7.12 15.09
CA HIS A 198 -3.26 8.14 16.14
C HIS A 198 -3.99 7.71 17.42
N MET A 199 -4.60 6.52 17.45
CA MET A 199 -5.31 5.99 18.62
C MET A 199 -4.39 5.15 19.51
N GLY A 200 -4.61 5.18 20.82
CA GLY A 200 -3.86 4.37 21.80
C GLY A 200 -4.23 2.89 21.80
N GLY A 201 -3.30 2.05 22.25
CA GLY A 201 -3.51 0.60 22.40
C GLY A 201 -3.51 -0.17 21.08
N LYS A 202 -2.67 0.25 20.12
CA LYS A 202 -2.31 -0.50 18.92
C LYS A 202 -1.47 -1.72 19.33
N VAL A 203 -1.67 -2.84 18.64
CA VAL A 203 -0.94 -4.08 18.88
C VAL A 203 -0.24 -4.49 17.60
N LEU A 204 1.08 -4.55 17.62
CA LEU A 204 1.91 -5.00 16.50
C LEU A 204 1.83 -6.52 16.35
N VAL A 205 1.97 -7.00 15.12
CA VAL A 205 2.38 -8.39 14.86
C VAL A 205 3.91 -8.49 14.82
N PRO A 206 4.50 -9.70 14.96
CA PRO A 206 5.91 -9.93 14.75
C PRO A 206 6.36 -9.49 13.36
N THR A 207 7.63 -9.09 13.25
CA THR A 207 8.22 -8.57 12.01
C THR A 207 8.03 -9.53 10.84
N SER A 208 8.30 -10.81 11.08
CA SER A 208 8.09 -11.90 10.11
C SER A 208 6.64 -11.99 9.62
N GLU A 209 5.64 -11.86 10.48
CA GLU A 209 4.23 -11.90 10.07
C GLU A 209 3.85 -10.71 9.18
N ALA A 210 4.38 -9.52 9.45
CA ALA A 210 4.20 -8.36 8.59
C ALA A 210 4.88 -8.56 7.23
N VAL A 211 6.11 -9.10 7.22
CA VAL A 211 6.84 -9.45 6.00
C VAL A 211 6.08 -10.48 5.17
N GLU A 212 5.50 -11.52 5.77
CA GLU A 212 4.69 -12.51 5.07
C GLU A 212 3.46 -11.90 4.38
N LYS A 213 2.84 -10.87 4.97
CA LYS A 213 1.76 -10.12 4.30
C LYS A 213 2.26 -9.33 3.08
N LEU A 214 3.44 -8.70 3.18
CA LEU A 214 4.06 -7.99 2.04
C LEU A 214 4.41 -8.97 0.91
N ILE A 215 4.94 -10.15 1.26
CA ILE A 215 5.22 -11.23 0.31
C ILE A 215 3.94 -11.72 -0.35
N ALA A 216 2.86 -11.94 0.42
CA ALA A 216 1.56 -12.34 -0.11
C ALA A 216 0.98 -11.29 -1.08
N ALA A 217 1.09 -9.99 -0.74
CA ALA A 217 0.67 -8.90 -1.61
C ALA A 217 1.48 -8.85 -2.91
N ARG A 218 2.82 -8.95 -2.84
CA ARG A 218 3.66 -9.01 -4.04
C ARG A 218 3.33 -10.25 -4.88
N PHE A 219 3.08 -11.38 -4.24
CA PHE A 219 2.77 -12.62 -4.93
C PHE A 219 1.45 -12.52 -5.71
N ALA A 220 0.42 -11.92 -5.09
CA ALA A 220 -0.83 -11.59 -5.78
C ALA A 220 -0.58 -10.70 -7.00
N ALA A 221 0.24 -9.66 -6.89
CA ALA A 221 0.56 -8.77 -8.01
C ALA A 221 1.29 -9.49 -9.15
N ASP A 222 2.28 -10.33 -8.85
CA ASP A 222 3.02 -11.13 -9.83
C ASP A 222 2.11 -12.18 -10.52
N VAL A 223 1.20 -12.82 -9.77
CA VAL A 223 0.18 -13.75 -10.32
C VAL A 223 -0.76 -13.02 -11.27
N MET A 224 -1.18 -11.81 -10.91
CA MET A 224 -2.06 -10.96 -11.71
C MET A 224 -1.35 -10.27 -12.89
N GLY A 225 -0.01 -10.34 -12.95
CA GLY A 225 0.78 -9.76 -14.03
C GLY A 225 0.82 -8.23 -14.02
N VAL A 226 0.69 -7.60 -12.84
CA VAL A 226 0.61 -6.14 -12.69
C VAL A 226 1.75 -5.64 -11.79
N PRO A 227 2.49 -4.58 -12.19
CA PRO A 227 3.62 -4.07 -11.41
C PRO A 227 3.20 -3.16 -10.24
N THR A 228 2.09 -3.50 -9.56
CA THR A 228 1.46 -2.71 -8.49
C THR A 228 2.48 -2.25 -7.46
N ILE A 229 2.37 -1.00 -7.03
CA ILE A 229 3.22 -0.46 -5.98
C ILE A 229 2.79 -1.06 -4.63
N VAL A 230 3.70 -1.72 -3.91
CA VAL A 230 3.45 -2.25 -2.57
C VAL A 230 4.13 -1.34 -1.55
N LEU A 231 3.36 -0.83 -0.58
CA LEU A 231 3.86 0.05 0.47
C LEU A 231 3.78 -0.67 1.83
N ALA A 232 4.86 -0.62 2.60
CA ALA A 232 4.89 -1.16 3.95
C ALA A 232 4.75 -0.04 4.98
N ARG A 233 3.67 -0.07 5.75
CA ARG A 233 3.42 0.82 6.88
C ARG A 233 3.85 0.14 8.17
N THR A 234 4.54 0.88 9.04
CA THR A 234 4.75 0.49 10.43
C THR A 234 4.06 1.46 11.39
N ASP A 235 3.44 0.90 12.43
CA ASP A 235 2.79 1.64 13.52
C ASP A 235 3.62 1.67 14.81
N ALA A 236 4.86 1.18 14.75
CA ALA A 236 5.76 0.99 15.90
C ALA A 236 6.22 2.29 16.59
N GLU A 237 6.00 3.46 16.00
CA GLU A 237 6.26 4.74 16.68
C GLU A 237 5.40 4.89 17.95
N ALA A 238 4.12 4.52 17.88
CA ALA A 238 3.19 4.67 19.00
C ALA A 238 2.65 3.34 19.56
N ALA A 239 2.80 2.22 18.84
CA ALA A 239 2.31 0.93 19.31
C ALA A 239 3.22 0.34 20.39
N ASN A 240 2.71 0.25 21.63
CA ASN A 240 3.45 -0.24 22.79
C ASN A 240 3.10 -1.70 23.19
N LEU A 241 2.46 -2.43 22.29
CA LEU A 241 2.10 -3.84 22.44
C LEU A 241 2.50 -4.64 21.20
N ILE A 242 2.88 -5.90 21.38
CA ILE A 242 3.12 -6.89 20.32
C ILE A 242 2.50 -8.23 20.69
N THR A 243 2.01 -8.99 19.71
CA THR A 243 1.30 -10.25 19.97
C THR A 243 2.21 -11.38 20.47
N SER A 244 3.47 -11.42 20.05
CA SER A 244 4.40 -12.52 20.33
C SER A 244 5.86 -12.02 20.38
N ASP A 245 6.71 -12.73 21.10
CA ASP A 245 8.15 -12.48 21.30
C ASP A 245 9.05 -13.42 20.47
N HIS A 246 8.49 -14.23 19.58
CA HIS A 246 9.25 -15.28 18.89
C HIS A 246 10.28 -14.73 17.89
N ASP A 247 9.99 -13.59 17.28
CA ASP A 247 10.83 -12.97 16.26
C ASP A 247 12.02 -12.24 16.88
N ALA A 248 13.23 -12.61 16.45
CA ALA A 248 14.47 -12.05 16.98
C ALA A 248 14.62 -10.54 16.71
N ASN A 249 14.02 -10.02 15.63
CA ASN A 249 14.05 -8.58 15.31
C ASN A 249 13.29 -7.75 16.37
N ASP A 250 12.29 -8.35 17.02
CA ASP A 250 11.42 -7.66 17.97
C ASP A 250 11.90 -7.75 19.42
N LYS A 251 12.72 -8.75 19.74
CA LYS A 251 13.25 -8.98 21.09
C LYS A 251 13.94 -7.76 21.71
N PRO A 252 14.75 -6.96 20.98
CA PRO A 252 15.39 -5.76 21.53
C PRO A 252 14.42 -4.69 22.05
N PHE A 253 13.12 -4.78 21.76
CA PHE A 253 12.12 -3.80 22.19
C PHE A 253 11.24 -4.29 23.33
N LEU A 254 11.25 -5.58 23.65
CA LEU A 254 10.45 -6.15 24.73
C LEU A 254 10.86 -5.55 26.09
N THR A 255 9.87 -5.26 26.94
CA THR A 255 10.11 -4.81 28.33
C THR A 255 10.15 -5.96 29.32
N GLY A 256 9.64 -7.14 28.94
CA GLY A 256 9.43 -8.30 29.82
C GLY A 256 8.04 -8.35 30.47
N GLU A 257 7.24 -7.29 30.36
CA GLU A 257 5.88 -7.25 30.90
C GLU A 257 4.84 -7.79 29.89
N ARG A 258 3.73 -8.32 30.43
CA ARG A 258 2.60 -8.82 29.64
C ARG A 258 1.28 -8.21 30.08
N THR A 259 0.29 -8.18 29.17
CA THR A 259 -1.09 -7.80 29.46
C THR A 259 -1.95 -9.01 29.84
N ALA A 260 -3.18 -8.78 30.29
CA ALA A 260 -4.11 -9.85 30.66
C ALA A 260 -4.52 -10.72 29.46
N GLU A 261 -4.58 -10.12 28.26
CA GLU A 261 -4.83 -10.80 26.98
C GLU A 261 -3.62 -11.61 26.50
N GLY A 262 -2.47 -11.46 27.17
CA GLY A 262 -1.23 -12.17 26.85
C GLY A 262 -0.32 -11.44 25.87
N PHE A 263 -0.61 -10.20 25.47
CA PHE A 263 0.30 -9.40 24.65
C PHE A 263 1.54 -9.00 25.43
N TYR A 264 2.64 -8.76 24.73
CA TYR A 264 3.89 -8.30 25.31
C TYR A 264 3.99 -6.79 25.19
N ARG A 265 4.50 -6.13 26.23
CA ARG A 265 4.81 -4.69 26.17
C ARG A 265 6.15 -4.47 25.47
N VAL A 266 6.18 -3.46 24.61
CA VAL A 266 7.37 -3.03 23.86
C VAL A 266 7.66 -1.55 24.07
N ARG A 267 8.94 -1.20 23.99
CA ARG A 267 9.42 0.18 23.87
C ARG A 267 9.12 0.68 22.45
N ASN A 268 8.01 1.39 22.31
CA ASN A 268 7.63 2.08 21.08
C ASN A 268 8.52 3.30 20.83
N GLY A 269 8.53 3.78 19.59
CA GLY A 269 9.21 5.01 19.20
C GLY A 269 10.05 4.85 17.94
N LEU A 270 10.95 5.81 17.72
CA LEU A 270 11.76 5.89 16.50
C LEU A 270 12.61 4.64 16.26
N GLU A 271 13.29 4.11 17.29
CA GLU A 271 14.17 2.94 17.13
C GLU A 271 13.41 1.70 16.68
N GLN A 272 12.22 1.46 17.26
CA GLN A 272 11.37 0.34 16.86
C GLN A 272 10.82 0.54 15.45
N ALA A 273 10.39 1.76 15.11
CA ALA A 273 9.95 2.10 13.77
C ALA A 273 11.07 1.90 12.74
N ILE A 274 12.30 2.33 13.02
CA ILE A 274 13.48 2.10 12.15
C ILE A 274 13.71 0.60 11.94
N SER A 275 13.70 -0.19 13.03
CA SER A 275 13.87 -1.64 12.93
C SER A 275 12.84 -2.28 11.99
N ARG A 276 11.56 -1.92 12.13
CA ARG A 276 10.49 -2.38 11.23
C ARG A 276 10.69 -1.90 9.80
N GLY A 277 10.94 -0.60 9.60
CA GLY A 277 11.13 -0.02 8.27
C GLY A 277 12.29 -0.65 7.49
N VAL A 278 13.42 -0.91 8.16
CA VAL A 278 14.58 -1.61 7.59
C VAL A 278 14.24 -3.06 7.24
N ALA A 279 13.52 -3.77 8.11
CA ALA A 279 13.11 -5.15 7.85
C ALA A 279 12.13 -5.27 6.66
N TYR A 280 11.27 -4.27 6.46
CA TYR A 280 10.27 -4.26 5.40
C TYR A 280 10.81 -3.77 4.05
N ALA A 281 11.87 -2.94 4.06
CA ALA A 281 12.43 -2.32 2.87
C ALA A 281 12.70 -3.30 1.70
N PRO A 282 13.21 -4.53 1.89
CA PRO A 282 13.41 -5.46 0.78
C PRO A 282 12.12 -5.95 0.12
N TYR A 283 10.98 -5.90 0.81
CA TYR A 283 9.72 -6.50 0.36
C TYR A 283 8.69 -5.47 -0.12
N ALA A 284 8.97 -4.18 0.04
CA ALA A 284 8.11 -3.08 -0.37
C ALA A 284 8.83 -2.10 -1.30
N ASP A 285 8.05 -1.43 -2.15
CA ASP A 285 8.53 -0.36 -3.02
C ASP A 285 8.75 0.92 -2.20
N LEU A 286 7.82 1.24 -1.29
CA LEU A 286 7.90 2.35 -0.35
C LEU A 286 7.77 1.87 1.09
N VAL A 287 8.42 2.57 2.01
CA VAL A 287 8.25 2.39 3.47
C VAL A 287 7.62 3.64 4.08
N TRP A 288 6.69 3.43 5.01
CA TRP A 288 5.95 4.45 5.73
C TRP A 288 6.06 4.19 7.24
N CYS A 289 6.53 5.17 8.00
CA CYS A 289 6.35 5.21 9.44
C CYS A 289 5.14 6.10 9.77
N GLU A 290 4.11 5.53 10.40
CA GLU A 290 3.02 6.34 10.93
C GLU A 290 3.52 7.13 12.15
N THR A 291 3.18 8.42 12.22
CA THR A 291 3.67 9.31 13.29
C THR A 291 2.51 9.97 14.05
N GLY A 292 2.61 10.04 15.37
CA GLY A 292 1.64 10.75 16.21
C GLY A 292 1.70 12.27 16.11
N LYS A 293 2.80 12.84 15.59
CA LYS A 293 3.01 14.28 15.39
C LYS A 293 3.81 14.55 14.11
N PRO A 294 3.66 15.73 13.47
CA PRO A 294 4.48 16.12 12.35
C PRO A 294 5.82 16.66 12.87
N ASP A 295 6.90 15.91 12.69
CA ASP A 295 8.25 16.28 13.15
C ASP A 295 9.29 15.98 12.07
N LEU A 296 9.91 17.05 11.54
CA LEU A 296 10.95 16.95 10.51
C LEU A 296 12.25 16.32 11.02
N GLY A 297 12.57 16.45 12.31
CA GLY A 297 13.71 15.80 12.93
C GLY A 297 13.51 14.29 12.95
N PHE A 298 12.37 13.84 13.47
CA PHE A 298 11.97 12.42 13.46
C PHE A 298 11.97 11.87 12.02
N ALA A 299 11.31 12.57 11.09
CA ALA A 299 11.22 12.12 9.70
C ALA A 299 12.60 12.00 9.04
N ARG A 300 13.52 12.94 9.34
CA ARG A 300 14.90 12.90 8.84
C ARG A 300 15.67 11.70 9.39
N GLU A 301 15.60 11.45 10.69
CA GLU A 301 16.31 10.34 11.32
C GLU A 301 15.80 8.98 10.81
N PHE A 302 14.48 8.81 10.73
CA PHE A 302 13.88 7.61 10.13
C PHE A 302 14.33 7.42 8.68
N ALA A 303 14.26 8.47 7.87
CA ALA A 303 14.68 8.42 6.47
C ALA A 303 16.16 8.06 6.33
N GLN A 304 17.05 8.70 7.09
CA GLN A 304 18.49 8.43 7.04
C GLN A 304 18.82 6.98 7.43
N ALA A 305 18.18 6.45 8.46
CA ALA A 305 18.39 5.06 8.89
C ALA A 305 17.93 4.06 7.82
N VAL A 306 16.75 4.27 7.23
CA VAL A 306 16.26 3.40 6.14
C VAL A 306 17.16 3.53 4.89
N GLN A 307 17.60 4.73 4.52
CA GLN A 307 18.51 4.94 3.40
C GLN A 307 19.88 4.29 3.63
N ALA A 308 20.40 4.31 4.86
CA ALA A 308 21.68 3.67 5.19
C ALA A 308 21.60 2.14 5.01
N ALA A 309 20.49 1.52 5.39
CA ALA A 309 20.29 0.09 5.23
C ALA A 309 19.82 -0.33 3.82
N ALA A 310 19.05 0.53 3.15
CA ALA A 310 18.49 0.29 1.82
C ALA A 310 18.60 1.56 0.95
N PRO A 311 19.77 1.86 0.37
CA PRO A 311 19.98 3.05 -0.44
C PRO A 311 19.00 3.17 -1.61
N GLY A 312 18.39 4.34 -1.76
CA GLY A 312 17.39 4.62 -2.79
C GLY A 312 15.99 4.08 -2.49
N LYS A 313 15.74 3.56 -1.28
CA LYS A 313 14.39 3.14 -0.88
C LYS A 313 13.45 4.36 -0.87
N LEU A 314 12.34 4.27 -1.59
CA LEU A 314 11.35 5.33 -1.57
C LEU A 314 10.61 5.32 -0.21
N LEU A 315 10.21 6.51 0.24
CA LEU A 315 9.50 6.70 1.51
C LEU A 315 8.17 7.39 1.23
N SER A 316 7.18 7.14 2.09
CA SER A 316 5.93 7.89 2.12
C SER A 316 5.66 8.42 3.53
N TYR A 317 4.95 9.54 3.60
CA TYR A 317 4.68 10.25 4.85
C TYR A 317 3.23 10.70 4.92
N ASN A 318 2.64 10.55 6.09
CA ASN A 318 1.28 10.98 6.40
C ASN A 318 1.29 12.39 7.01
N CYS A 319 0.74 13.38 6.31
CA CYS A 319 0.42 14.68 6.90
C CYS A 319 -0.98 14.64 7.50
N SER A 320 -1.08 14.10 8.72
CA SER A 320 -2.38 13.76 9.31
C SER A 320 -3.21 14.99 9.66
N PRO A 321 -4.52 15.00 9.32
CA PRO A 321 -5.43 16.06 9.76
C PRO A 321 -5.75 15.98 11.27
N SER A 322 -5.30 14.94 11.98
CA SER A 322 -5.47 14.84 13.44
C SER A 322 -4.43 15.64 14.23
N PHE A 323 -3.43 16.22 13.55
CA PHE A 323 -2.47 17.13 14.16
C PHE A 323 -3.14 18.49 14.39
N ASN A 324 -2.79 19.17 15.49
CA ASN A 324 -3.23 20.54 15.79
C ASN A 324 -2.13 21.52 15.44
#